data_AF-A0A9C9DGB1-F1
#
_entry.id   AF-A0A9C9DGB1-F1
#
_cell.length_a   1.000
_cell.length_b   1.000
_cell.length_c   1.000
_cell.angle_alpha   90.00
_cell.angle_beta   90.00
_cell.angle_gamma   90.00
#
_symmetry.space_group_name_H-M   'P 1'
#
loop_
_entity.id
_entity.type
_entity.pdbx_description
1 polymer ?
#
loop_
_entity_poly.entity_id
_entity_poly.type
_entity_poly.pdbx_seq_one_letter_code
_entity_poly.pdbx_strand_id
1 'polypeptide(L)'
;MTHEPGPHDHILKGRAPRAPRSGRRSTRQRRFTAVLILGAAFIIPMLLVLLIFGQAGRRRPIPTPPFVQFVTATAPPAVELPAAFLQSLSATPPPEFLAPTAAPGTAGSPFVTATPAFSLATSTIAYVCYINGYDQICLMNGEGGDQQQITETRTTDFYPSLSPDGRSLLFSSLRNGREFDIYLMDLESRNLLRLTYDMGDNYAPELSPDGTRIVFASTGGEGGDQ
;
A
#
# COMPACT_ATOMS: atom_id res chain seq x y z
N MET A 1 46.37 -41.47 4.18
CA MET A 1 46.56 -42.91 3.91
C MET A 1 45.19 -43.55 3.85
N THR A 2 44.88 -44.03 2.67
CA THR A 2 43.66 -44.70 2.21
C THR A 2 43.54 -46.10 2.80
N HIS A 3 42.33 -46.54 3.15
CA HIS A 3 41.81 -47.82 2.63
C HIS A 3 40.34 -48.05 3.02
N GLU A 4 39.47 -48.01 2.02
CA GLU A 4 38.27 -48.85 1.95
C GLU A 4 38.70 -50.26 1.49
N PRO A 5 37.97 -51.31 1.88
CA PRO A 5 37.47 -52.22 0.85
C PRO A 5 36.06 -52.77 1.13
N GLY A 6 35.21 -52.81 0.09
CA GLY A 6 34.05 -53.71 -0.01
C GLY A 6 34.46 -55.14 -0.43
N PRO A 7 33.56 -55.90 -1.09
CA PRO A 7 32.33 -56.51 -0.57
C PRO A 7 32.41 -58.05 -0.60
N HIS A 8 31.53 -58.75 0.14
CA HIS A 8 31.37 -60.21 0.05
C HIS A 8 29.97 -60.62 -0.41
N ASP A 9 30.00 -61.58 -1.32
CA ASP A 9 28.96 -62.07 -2.20
C ASP A 9 28.30 -63.36 -1.65
N HIS A 10 27.18 -63.75 -2.28
CA HIS A 10 26.61 -65.11 -2.38
C HIS A 10 25.61 -65.66 -1.31
N ILE A 11 24.37 -65.94 -1.74
CA ILE A 11 23.81 -67.28 -2.07
C ILE A 11 22.26 -67.30 -2.01
N LEU A 12 21.69 -67.92 -3.06
CA LEU A 12 20.29 -68.14 -3.43
C LEU A 12 19.53 -69.17 -2.57
N LYS A 13 18.20 -68.97 -2.45
CA LYS A 13 17.10 -69.98 -2.40
C LYS A 13 15.77 -69.19 -2.44
N GLY A 14 14.94 -69.17 -3.48
CA GLY A 14 14.34 -70.31 -4.17
C GLY A 14 13.02 -70.72 -3.52
N ARG A 15 11.91 -69.98 -3.76
CA ARG A 15 10.55 -70.46 -3.44
C ARG A 15 9.52 -70.00 -4.48
N ALA A 16 8.92 -70.98 -5.16
CA ALA A 16 7.94 -70.81 -6.24
C ALA A 16 6.60 -70.22 -5.76
N PRO A 17 5.87 -69.46 -6.60
CA PRO A 17 4.53 -68.97 -6.30
C PRO A 17 3.45 -70.06 -6.49
N ARG A 18 2.53 -70.16 -5.52
CA ARG A 18 1.36 -71.05 -5.53
C ARG A 18 0.39 -70.68 -6.66
N ALA A 19 -0.09 -71.70 -7.38
CA ALA A 19 -1.16 -71.59 -8.36
C ALA A 19 -2.51 -71.14 -7.74
N PRO A 20 -3.34 -70.37 -8.47
CA PRO A 20 -4.67 -69.98 -8.00
C PRO A 20 -5.67 -71.13 -8.14
N ARG A 21 -6.41 -71.41 -7.05
CA ARG A 21 -7.53 -72.36 -7.01
C ARG A 21 -8.70 -71.84 -7.86
N SER A 22 -9.17 -72.69 -8.77
CA SER A 22 -10.34 -72.48 -9.62
C SER A 22 -11.64 -72.46 -8.80
N GLY A 23 -12.20 -71.27 -8.58
CA GLY A 23 -13.56 -71.09 -8.05
C GLY A 23 -14.59 -71.09 -9.18
N ARG A 24 -15.51 -72.07 -9.15
CA ARG A 24 -16.72 -72.17 -9.98
C ARG A 24 -17.45 -70.82 -10.06
N ARG A 25 -17.45 -70.18 -11.24
CA ARG A 25 -18.26 -68.98 -11.52
C ARG A 25 -19.73 -69.37 -11.68
N SER A 26 -20.57 -68.84 -10.81
CA SER A 26 -22.02 -69.04 -10.78
C SER A 26 -22.73 -68.37 -11.96
N THR A 27 -23.46 -69.17 -12.74
CA THR A 27 -24.24 -68.82 -13.94
C THR A 27 -25.43 -67.87 -13.67
N ARG A 28 -25.64 -67.43 -12.42
CA ARG A 28 -26.76 -66.55 -12.02
C ARG A 28 -26.50 -65.05 -12.26
N GLN A 29 -25.26 -64.63 -12.43
CA GLN A 29 -24.90 -63.21 -12.47
C GLN A 29 -25.03 -62.55 -13.86
N ARG A 30 -25.25 -63.34 -14.92
CA ARG A 30 -25.41 -62.85 -16.30
C ARG A 30 -26.83 -62.45 -16.69
N ARG A 31 -27.85 -62.87 -15.92
CA ARG A 31 -29.26 -62.55 -16.23
C ARG A 31 -29.74 -61.23 -15.62
N PHE A 32 -29.10 -60.75 -14.54
CA PHE A 32 -29.45 -59.48 -13.91
C PHE A 32 -28.89 -58.25 -14.63
N THR A 33 -27.73 -58.37 -15.28
CA THR A 33 -27.13 -57.27 -16.06
C THR A 33 -27.90 -56.97 -17.35
N ALA A 34 -28.59 -57.95 -17.95
CA ALA A 34 -29.32 -57.74 -19.21
C ALA A 34 -30.63 -56.96 -19.05
N VAL A 35 -31.32 -57.08 -17.91
CA VAL A 35 -32.62 -56.41 -17.68
C VAL A 35 -32.46 -54.93 -17.33
N LEU A 36 -31.35 -54.54 -16.69
CA LEU A 36 -31.04 -53.14 -16.36
C LEU A 36 -30.69 -52.28 -17.58
N ILE A 37 -30.20 -52.88 -18.66
CA ILE A 37 -29.77 -52.15 -19.87
C ILE A 37 -30.96 -51.76 -20.76
N LEU A 38 -32.07 -52.52 -20.74
CA LEU A 38 -33.26 -52.20 -21.55
C LEU A 38 -34.07 -51.01 -21.01
N GLY A 39 -34.11 -50.82 -19.68
CA GLY A 39 -34.79 -49.68 -19.06
C GLY A 39 -34.06 -48.35 -19.27
N ALA A 40 -32.73 -48.37 -19.31
CA ALA A 40 -31.92 -47.17 -19.54
C ALA A 40 -32.03 -46.62 -20.97
N ALA A 41 -32.28 -47.48 -21.97
CA ALA A 41 -32.34 -47.09 -23.38
C ALA A 41 -33.55 -46.19 -23.73
N PHE A 42 -34.63 -46.22 -22.93
CA PHE A 42 -35.80 -45.37 -23.13
C PHE A 42 -35.87 -44.18 -22.17
N ILE A 43 -35.31 -44.31 -20.96
CA ILE A 43 -35.34 -43.24 -19.96
C ILE A 43 -34.37 -42.10 -20.33
N ILE A 44 -33.20 -42.42 -20.87
CA ILE A 44 -32.19 -41.42 -21.26
C ILE A 44 -32.69 -40.50 -22.38
N PRO A 45 -33.26 -40.98 -23.51
CA PRO A 45 -33.79 -40.08 -24.54
C PRO A 45 -35.02 -39.29 -24.05
N MET A 46 -35.86 -39.87 -23.18
CA MET A 46 -37.01 -39.16 -22.60
C MET A 46 -36.60 -38.01 -21.66
N LEU A 47 -35.58 -38.22 -20.82
CA LEU A 47 -34.97 -37.17 -19.99
C LEU A 47 -34.29 -36.09 -20.84
N LEU A 48 -33.68 -36.49 -21.96
CA LEU A 48 -33.02 -35.56 -22.89
C LEU A 48 -34.05 -34.67 -23.60
N VAL A 49 -35.20 -35.22 -24.01
CA VAL A 49 -36.32 -34.46 -24.57
C VAL A 49 -36.92 -33.50 -23.53
N LEU A 50 -37.09 -33.93 -22.27
CA LEU A 50 -37.54 -33.05 -21.18
C LEU A 50 -36.54 -31.93 -20.86
N LEU A 51 -35.23 -32.17 -20.99
CA LEU A 51 -34.21 -31.13 -20.88
C LEU A 51 -34.23 -30.14 -22.05
N ILE A 52 -34.46 -30.61 -23.27
CA ILE A 52 -34.54 -29.77 -24.47
C ILE A 52 -35.81 -28.88 -24.45
N PHE A 53 -36.96 -29.43 -24.05
CA PHE A 53 -38.21 -28.66 -23.96
C PHE A 53 -38.35 -27.86 -22.65
N GLY A 54 -37.63 -28.22 -21.58
CA GLY A 54 -37.67 -27.54 -20.28
C GLY A 54 -36.94 -26.19 -20.22
N GLN A 55 -36.14 -25.84 -21.24
CA GLN A 55 -35.38 -24.58 -21.27
C GLN A 55 -36.09 -23.46 -22.05
N ALA A 56 -37.22 -23.72 -22.71
CA ALA A 56 -37.91 -22.73 -23.54
C ALA A 56 -38.82 -21.73 -22.77
N GLY A 57 -38.87 -21.81 -21.43
CA GLY A 57 -39.82 -21.03 -20.62
C GLY A 57 -39.22 -19.91 -19.76
N ARG A 58 -37.89 -19.79 -19.62
CA ARG A 58 -37.29 -18.76 -18.77
C ARG A 58 -37.02 -17.50 -19.59
N ARG A 59 -38.03 -16.63 -19.68
CA ARG A 59 -37.83 -15.23 -20.09
C ARG A 59 -36.71 -14.68 -19.22
N ARG A 60 -35.54 -14.41 -19.83
CA ARG A 60 -34.44 -13.75 -19.13
C ARG A 60 -34.98 -12.39 -18.68
N PRO A 61 -34.92 -12.03 -17.38
CA PRO A 61 -35.27 -10.68 -16.98
C PRO A 61 -34.34 -9.73 -17.72
N ILE A 62 -34.93 -8.74 -18.39
CA ILE A 62 -34.17 -7.66 -19.04
C ILE A 62 -33.32 -7.03 -17.93
N PRO A 63 -31.99 -6.87 -18.10
CA PRO A 63 -31.19 -6.17 -17.11
C PRO A 63 -31.70 -4.73 -17.04
N THR A 64 -32.37 -4.38 -15.94
CA THR A 64 -32.65 -2.98 -15.64
C THR A 64 -31.30 -2.28 -15.50
N PRO A 65 -31.02 -1.22 -16.27
CA PRO A 65 -29.83 -0.42 -16.02
C PRO A 65 -29.87 0.08 -14.58
N PRO A 66 -28.72 0.19 -13.87
CA PRO A 66 -28.71 0.76 -12.55
C PRO A 66 -29.35 2.15 -12.62
N PHE A 67 -30.27 2.41 -11.69
CA PHE A 67 -30.86 3.73 -11.54
C PHE A 67 -29.75 4.68 -11.07
N VAL A 68 -29.17 5.43 -12.01
CA VAL A 68 -28.19 6.48 -11.70
C VAL A 68 -28.98 7.71 -11.26
N GLN A 69 -29.06 7.93 -9.95
CA GLN A 69 -29.47 9.25 -9.45
C GLN A 69 -28.36 10.24 -9.74
N PHE A 70 -28.58 11.11 -10.71
CA PHE A 70 -27.82 12.34 -10.79
C PHE A 70 -28.33 13.25 -9.66
N VAL A 71 -27.61 13.24 -8.54
CA VAL A 71 -27.76 14.29 -7.54
C VAL A 71 -27.14 15.53 -8.16
N THR A 72 -27.97 16.41 -8.70
CA THR A 72 -27.53 17.75 -9.04
C THR A 72 -27.01 18.37 -7.76
N ALA A 73 -25.71 18.66 -7.68
CA ALA A 73 -25.16 19.41 -6.57
C ALA A 73 -25.98 20.68 -6.44
N THR A 74 -26.78 20.78 -5.38
CA THR A 74 -27.38 22.06 -5.03
C THR A 74 -26.21 22.94 -4.71
N ALA A 75 -26.02 24.00 -5.50
CA ALA A 75 -24.95 24.96 -5.25
C ALA A 75 -24.98 25.30 -3.75
N PRO A 76 -23.84 25.26 -3.04
CA PRO A 76 -23.82 25.64 -1.65
C PRO A 76 -24.48 27.02 -1.54
N PRO A 77 -25.30 27.27 -0.49
CA PRO A 77 -25.85 28.60 -0.30
C PRO A 77 -24.68 29.58 -0.39
N ALA A 78 -24.80 30.58 -1.25
CA ALA A 78 -23.77 31.61 -1.36
C ALA A 78 -23.61 32.21 0.04
N VAL A 79 -22.51 31.86 0.70
CA VAL A 79 -22.15 32.49 1.97
C VAL A 79 -21.62 33.86 1.56
N GLU A 80 -22.55 34.80 1.45
CA GLU A 80 -22.21 36.21 1.28
C GLU A 80 -21.50 36.65 2.55
N LEU A 81 -20.19 36.88 2.44
CA LEU A 81 -19.42 37.43 3.53
C LEU A 81 -20.01 38.81 3.89
N PRO A 82 -20.29 39.09 5.17
CA PRO A 82 -20.85 40.38 5.57
C PRO A 82 -19.93 41.50 5.08
N ALA A 83 -20.50 42.61 4.61
CA ALA A 83 -19.73 43.73 4.06
C ALA A 83 -18.61 44.24 4.99
N ALA A 84 -18.80 44.11 6.31
CA ALA A 84 -17.77 44.41 7.31
C ALA A 84 -16.51 43.54 7.19
N PHE A 85 -16.65 42.27 6.81
CA PHE A 85 -15.52 41.35 6.57
C PHE A 85 -14.74 41.77 5.32
N LEU A 86 -15.42 42.18 4.25
CA LEU A 86 -14.79 42.72 3.03
C LEU A 86 -14.11 44.07 3.28
N GLN A 87 -14.65 44.90 4.17
CA GLN A 87 -14.02 46.16 4.59
C GLN A 87 -12.75 45.95 5.43
N SER A 88 -12.61 44.80 6.11
CA SER A 88 -11.37 44.45 6.83
C SER A 88 -10.23 43.98 5.93
N LEU A 89 -10.54 43.57 4.68
CA LEU A 89 -9.57 43.21 3.65
C LEU A 89 -9.02 44.43 2.90
N SER A 90 -9.50 45.63 3.20
CA SER A 90 -8.86 46.87 2.75
C SER A 90 -7.49 46.93 3.39
N ALA A 91 -6.47 46.51 2.62
CA ALA A 91 -5.07 46.73 2.93
C ALA A 91 -4.93 48.13 3.51
N THR A 92 -4.51 48.22 4.78
CA THR A 92 -4.05 49.48 5.34
C THR A 92 -3.02 50.02 4.35
N PRO A 93 -3.15 51.27 3.85
CA PRO A 93 -2.12 51.83 3.01
C PRO A 93 -0.79 51.65 3.75
N PRO A 94 0.27 51.14 3.09
CA PRO A 94 1.54 50.96 3.74
C PRO A 94 1.89 52.28 4.43
N PRO A 95 2.31 52.27 5.71
CA PRO A 95 2.61 53.51 6.40
C PRO A 95 3.54 54.32 5.51
N GLU A 96 3.18 55.57 5.21
CA GLU A 96 4.04 56.47 4.48
C GLU A 96 5.35 56.53 5.28
N PHE A 97 6.36 55.82 4.80
CA PHE A 97 7.69 55.94 5.32
C PHE A 97 8.10 57.36 4.98
N LEU A 98 7.95 58.25 5.96
CA LEU A 98 8.63 59.54 5.93
C LEU A 98 10.08 59.23 5.60
N ALA A 99 10.51 59.60 4.40
CA ALA A 99 11.89 59.45 4.01
C ALA A 99 12.73 60.04 5.14
N PRO A 100 13.70 59.29 5.71
CA PRO A 100 14.42 59.76 6.87
C PRO A 100 15.11 61.06 6.48
N THR A 101 14.63 62.18 7.04
CA THR A 101 15.40 63.42 7.04
C THR A 101 16.69 63.07 7.75
N ALA A 102 17.80 63.09 7.02
CA ALA A 102 19.10 62.77 7.56
C ALA A 102 19.40 63.69 8.74
N ALA A 103 19.20 63.19 9.95
CA ALA A 103 19.72 63.79 11.16
C ALA A 103 21.23 63.50 11.22
N PRO A 104 22.10 64.50 11.42
CA PRO A 104 23.51 64.25 11.55
C PRO A 104 23.78 63.62 12.91
N GLY A 105 24.38 62.42 12.89
CA GLY A 105 25.13 61.86 14.01
C GLY A 105 24.31 61.08 15.03
N THR A 106 24.37 59.76 14.95
CA THR A 106 24.89 58.88 16.01
C THR A 106 25.09 57.51 15.38
N ALA A 107 26.32 57.00 15.44
CA ALA A 107 26.69 55.68 14.94
C ALA A 107 25.95 54.59 15.74
N GLY A 108 24.83 54.12 15.20
CA GLY A 108 24.17 52.88 15.61
C GLY A 108 24.80 51.70 14.88
N SER A 109 25.19 50.68 15.64
CA SER A 109 25.72 49.40 15.15
C SER A 109 25.00 48.91 13.89
N PRO A 110 25.71 48.35 12.87
CA PRO A 110 25.02 47.84 11.70
C PRO A 110 24.09 46.71 12.14
N PHE A 111 22.78 46.88 11.93
CA PHE A 111 21.87 45.76 11.93
C PHE A 111 22.37 44.81 10.85
N VAL A 112 22.90 43.65 11.28
CA VAL A 112 23.23 42.57 10.37
C VAL A 112 21.90 42.07 9.83
N THR A 113 21.53 42.56 8.64
CA THR A 113 20.49 41.92 7.84
C THR A 113 21.05 40.55 7.47
N ALA A 114 20.76 39.55 8.29
CA ALA A 114 21.00 38.16 7.95
C ALA A 114 20.04 37.84 6.81
N THR A 115 20.46 38.08 5.57
CA THR A 115 19.82 37.49 4.40
C THR A 115 19.86 35.99 4.64
N PRO A 116 18.72 35.27 4.71
CA PRO A 116 18.78 33.82 4.77
C PRO A 116 19.43 33.35 3.46
N ALA A 117 20.69 32.93 3.53
CA ALA A 117 21.42 32.40 2.40
C ALA A 117 21.01 30.95 2.18
N PHE A 118 19.75 30.73 1.78
CA PHE A 118 19.34 29.43 1.28
C PHE A 118 20.01 29.23 -0.08
N SER A 119 20.95 28.29 -0.16
CA SER A 119 21.62 27.90 -1.39
C SER A 119 20.92 26.65 -1.94
N LEU A 120 20.20 26.80 -3.06
CA LEU A 120 19.57 25.67 -3.76
C LEU A 120 20.61 24.63 -4.21
N ALA A 121 21.80 25.09 -4.60
CA ALA A 121 22.90 24.22 -5.02
C ALA A 121 23.36 23.24 -3.94
N THR A 122 23.09 23.51 -2.67
CA THR A 122 23.43 22.63 -1.53
C THR A 122 22.20 22.09 -0.81
N SER A 123 20.99 22.38 -1.30
CA SER A 123 19.77 21.89 -0.69
C SER A 123 19.39 20.52 -1.24
N THR A 124 18.72 19.74 -0.40
CA THR A 124 18.14 18.45 -0.77
C THR A 124 16.63 18.56 -0.62
N ILE A 125 15.91 18.02 -1.60
CA ILE A 125 14.46 17.95 -1.58
C ILE A 125 14.09 16.48 -1.38
N ALA A 126 13.37 16.19 -0.31
CA ALA A 126 12.70 14.90 -0.12
C ALA A 126 11.26 14.99 -0.63
N TYR A 127 10.86 14.01 -1.44
CA TYR A 127 9.54 14.02 -2.07
C TYR A 127 9.01 12.60 -2.26
N VAL A 128 7.70 12.52 -2.46
CA VAL A 128 7.02 11.26 -2.79
C VAL A 128 7.12 11.04 -4.30
N CYS A 129 7.59 9.86 -4.69
CA CYS A 129 7.70 9.41 -6.07
C CYS A 129 6.88 8.13 -6.26
N TYR A 130 6.20 8.00 -7.40
CA TYR A 130 5.40 6.81 -7.71
C TYR A 130 6.21 5.84 -8.57
N ILE A 131 6.66 4.74 -7.97
CA ILE A 131 7.55 3.76 -8.61
C ILE A 131 6.94 2.37 -8.46
N ASN A 132 6.84 1.62 -9.57
CA ASN A 132 6.35 0.24 -9.59
C ASN A 132 4.96 0.02 -8.96
N GLY A 133 4.10 1.05 -8.95
CA GLY A 133 2.76 0.96 -8.38
C GLY A 133 2.65 1.35 -6.90
N TYR A 134 3.73 1.84 -6.31
CA TYR A 134 3.79 2.22 -4.89
C TYR A 134 4.32 3.64 -4.73
N ASP A 135 3.80 4.35 -3.75
CA ASP A 135 4.38 5.61 -3.29
C ASP A 135 5.64 5.32 -2.50
N GLN A 136 6.76 5.86 -2.96
CA GLN A 136 8.09 5.71 -2.39
C GLN A 136 8.65 7.09 -2.07
N ILE A 137 9.73 7.14 -1.30
CA ILE A 137 10.44 8.38 -1.03
C ILE A 137 11.65 8.46 -1.93
N CYS A 138 11.82 9.61 -2.57
CA CYS A 138 12.97 9.96 -3.37
C CYS A 138 13.62 11.24 -2.83
N LEU A 139 14.92 11.39 -3.07
CA LEU A 139 15.66 12.64 -2.88
C LEU A 139 16.10 13.19 -4.24
N MET A 140 16.26 14.50 -4.30
CA MET A 140 16.94 15.19 -5.40
C MET A 140 17.64 16.43 -4.86
N ASN A 141 18.59 16.98 -5.62
CA ASN A 141 19.20 18.26 -5.27
C ASN A 141 18.20 19.42 -5.49
N GLY A 142 18.46 20.59 -4.92
CA GLY A 142 17.59 21.77 -5.01
C GLY A 142 17.37 22.31 -6.42
N GLU A 143 18.25 21.96 -7.35
CA GLU A 143 18.17 22.30 -8.78
C GLU A 143 17.39 21.24 -9.59
N GLY A 144 16.90 20.17 -8.94
CA GLY A 144 16.11 19.09 -9.54
C GLY A 144 16.91 17.93 -10.13
N GLY A 145 18.24 17.97 -10.05
CA GLY A 145 19.16 16.89 -10.44
C GLY A 145 19.40 15.85 -9.34
N ASP A 146 20.29 14.90 -9.60
CA ASP A 146 20.72 13.86 -8.65
C ASP A 146 19.56 13.10 -7.98
N GLN A 147 18.55 12.75 -8.76
CA GLN A 147 17.39 12.00 -8.27
C GLN A 147 17.79 10.59 -7.81
N GLN A 148 17.43 10.26 -6.57
CA GLN A 148 17.71 8.96 -5.96
C GLN A 148 16.48 8.43 -5.24
N GLN A 149 16.12 7.18 -5.53
CA GLN A 149 15.13 6.46 -4.74
C GLN A 149 15.70 6.08 -3.37
N ILE A 150 14.97 6.38 -2.30
CA ILE A 150 15.38 6.11 -0.92
C ILE A 150 14.70 4.88 -0.37
N THR A 151 13.38 4.78 -0.50
CA THR A 151 12.66 3.59 -0.07
C THR A 151 12.42 2.65 -1.24
N GLU A 152 12.59 1.35 -1.00
CA GLU A 152 12.40 0.29 -1.99
C GLU A 152 11.50 -0.79 -1.40
N THR A 153 10.26 -0.42 -1.13
CA THR A 153 9.25 -1.30 -0.52
C THR A 153 8.11 -1.60 -1.51
N ARG A 154 7.39 -2.69 -1.27
CA ARG A 154 6.13 -3.00 -1.98
C ARG A 154 4.92 -2.53 -1.16
N THR A 155 5.08 -1.37 -0.53
CA THR A 155 4.11 -0.72 0.35
C THR A 155 4.19 0.78 0.15
N THR A 156 3.27 1.51 0.75
CA THR A 156 3.21 2.97 0.65
C THR A 156 4.09 3.64 1.70
N ASP A 157 4.95 4.55 1.27
CA ASP A 157 5.76 5.45 2.09
C ASP A 157 5.40 6.92 1.75
N PHE A 158 5.06 7.73 2.76
CA PHE A 158 4.60 9.10 2.59
C PHE A 158 5.20 10.07 3.61
N TYR A 159 4.98 11.37 3.37
CA TYR A 159 5.30 12.47 4.27
C TYR A 159 6.77 12.48 4.75
N PRO A 160 7.73 12.59 3.81
CA PRO A 160 9.13 12.68 4.18
C PRO A 160 9.44 14.00 4.89
N SER A 161 10.19 13.93 6.00
CA SER A 161 10.77 15.07 6.71
C SER A 161 12.27 14.82 6.92
N LEU A 162 13.10 15.62 6.25
CA LEU A 162 14.55 15.51 6.32
C LEU A 162 15.07 16.20 7.58
N SER A 163 16.03 15.59 8.27
CA SER A 163 16.68 16.23 9.41
C SER A 163 17.43 17.50 8.98
N PRO A 164 17.58 18.51 9.86
CA PRO A 164 18.30 19.74 9.53
C PRO A 164 19.75 19.54 9.08
N ASP A 165 20.40 18.45 9.53
CA ASP A 165 21.75 18.06 9.13
C ASP A 165 21.79 17.21 7.84
N GLY A 166 20.63 16.84 7.28
CA GLY A 166 20.51 16.06 6.05
C GLY A 166 20.90 14.58 6.19
N ARG A 167 21.11 14.07 7.42
CA ARG A 167 21.63 12.70 7.65
C ARG A 167 20.53 11.68 7.90
N SER A 168 19.34 12.13 8.28
CA SER A 168 18.23 11.25 8.61
C SER A 168 16.94 11.72 7.98
N LEU A 169 16.01 10.78 7.82
CA LEU A 169 14.73 10.99 7.19
C LEU A 169 13.63 10.35 8.03
N LEU A 170 12.67 11.16 8.48
CA LEU A 170 11.42 10.69 9.04
C LEU A 170 10.38 10.53 7.95
N PHE A 171 9.53 9.51 8.07
CA PHE A 171 8.42 9.31 7.16
C PHE A 171 7.40 8.32 7.72
N SER A 172 6.18 8.36 7.18
CA SER A 172 5.14 7.38 7.46
C SER A 172 5.24 6.21 6.50
N SER A 173 5.09 4.98 7.00
CA SER A 173 5.17 3.77 6.18
C SER A 173 4.15 2.71 6.58
N LEU A 174 3.54 2.10 5.57
CA LEU A 174 2.64 0.94 5.71
C LEU A 174 3.40 -0.41 5.66
N ARG A 175 4.73 -0.41 5.79
CA ARG A 175 5.54 -1.64 5.68
C ARG A 175 5.23 -2.72 6.71
N ASN A 176 4.56 -2.38 7.81
CA ASN A 176 4.10 -3.34 8.80
C ASN A 176 2.88 -4.16 8.31
N GLY A 177 2.22 -3.72 7.22
CA GLY A 177 1.06 -4.35 6.59
C GLY A 177 -0.29 -4.09 7.27
N ARG A 178 -0.37 -3.26 8.31
CA ARG A 178 -1.59 -3.02 9.11
C ARG A 178 -1.97 -1.55 9.24
N GLU A 179 -1.03 -0.70 9.62
CA GLU A 179 -1.25 0.72 9.94
C GLU A 179 -0.01 1.53 9.54
N PHE A 180 -0.16 2.82 9.30
CA PHE A 180 1.00 3.69 9.09
C PHE A 180 1.75 3.91 10.39
N ASP A 181 3.04 3.54 10.41
CA ASP A 181 3.94 3.93 11.49
C ASP A 181 4.95 4.96 11.02
N ILE A 182 5.53 5.66 11.98
CA ILE A 182 6.65 6.57 11.75
C ILE A 182 7.94 5.77 11.79
N TYR A 183 8.75 5.95 10.77
CA TYR A 183 10.09 5.40 10.66
C TYR A 183 11.11 6.53 10.57
N LEU A 184 12.27 6.29 11.19
CA LEU A 184 13.49 7.07 11.02
C LEU A 184 14.47 6.24 10.21
N MET A 185 14.97 6.80 9.11
CA MET A 185 16.05 6.22 8.32
C MET A 185 17.32 7.04 8.46
N ASP A 186 18.44 6.37 8.68
CA ASP A 186 19.77 6.95 8.45
C ASP A 186 20.11 6.86 6.96
N LEU A 187 20.40 7.99 6.32
CA LEU A 187 20.53 8.06 4.86
C LEU A 187 21.86 7.50 4.33
N GLU A 188 22.89 7.43 5.16
CA GLU A 188 24.20 6.87 4.79
C GLU A 188 24.18 5.35 4.86
N SER A 189 23.78 4.81 6.01
CA SER A 189 23.75 3.37 6.28
C SER A 189 22.49 2.66 5.77
N ARG A 190 21.44 3.42 5.44
CA ARG A 190 20.09 2.92 5.12
C ARG A 190 19.43 2.12 6.25
N ASN A 191 19.95 2.25 7.47
CA ASN A 191 19.35 1.64 8.65
C ASN A 191 18.00 2.29 8.96
N LEU A 192 17.06 1.47 9.41
CA LEU A 192 15.68 1.86 9.68
C LEU A 192 15.29 1.56 11.11
N LEU A 193 14.67 2.53 11.76
CA LEU A 193 14.11 2.41 13.10
C LEU A 193 12.62 2.75 13.05
N ARG A 194 11.77 1.85 13.53
CA ARG A 194 10.34 2.11 13.74
C ARG A 194 10.17 2.86 15.07
N LEU A 195 9.39 3.93 15.08
CA LEU A 195 9.22 4.80 16.24
C LEU A 195 7.84 4.69 16.91
N THR A 196 6.81 4.30 16.18
CA THR A 196 5.45 4.12 16.69
C THR A 196 4.99 2.67 16.55
N TYR A 197 4.15 2.20 17.47
CA TYR A 197 3.67 0.82 17.51
C TYR A 197 2.24 0.74 18.08
N ASP A 198 1.30 0.16 17.34
CA ASP A 198 -0.07 -0.11 17.80
C ASP A 198 -0.78 1.18 18.30
N MET A 199 -0.52 2.29 17.61
CA MET A 199 -1.06 3.63 17.91
C MET A 199 -2.10 4.09 16.88
N GLY A 200 -2.64 3.18 16.07
CA GLY A 200 -3.42 3.53 14.90
C GLY A 200 -2.52 4.09 13.81
N ASP A 201 -3.11 4.72 12.79
CA ASP A 201 -2.33 5.29 11.72
C ASP A 201 -1.65 6.60 12.15
N ASN A 202 -0.35 6.71 11.85
CA ASN A 202 0.50 7.84 12.20
C ASN A 202 1.05 8.50 10.93
N TYR A 203 0.73 9.78 10.75
CA TYR A 203 0.94 10.55 9.53
C TYR A 203 1.74 11.83 9.78
N ALA A 204 2.35 12.35 8.71
CA ALA A 204 2.99 13.67 8.66
C ALA A 204 3.97 13.93 9.83
N PRO A 205 5.00 13.07 10.02
CA PRO A 205 6.01 13.31 11.03
C PRO A 205 6.87 14.52 10.66
N GLU A 206 7.20 15.36 11.65
CA GLU A 206 8.16 16.45 11.51
C GLU A 206 9.16 16.44 12.67
N LEU A 207 10.44 16.62 12.33
CA LEU A 207 11.52 16.73 13.31
C LEU A 207 11.65 18.18 13.80
N SER A 208 11.87 18.37 15.10
CA SER A 208 12.21 19.69 15.63
C SER A 208 13.55 20.19 15.05
N PRO A 209 13.76 21.52 14.95
CA PRO A 209 15.02 22.07 14.42
C PRO A 209 16.29 21.64 15.17
N ASP A 210 16.15 21.24 16.45
CA ASP A 210 17.24 20.73 17.28
C ASP A 210 17.39 19.20 17.21
N GLY A 211 16.53 18.50 16.46
CA GLY A 211 16.55 17.05 16.30
C GLY A 211 16.04 16.26 17.50
N THR A 212 15.57 16.90 18.57
CA THR A 212 15.27 16.21 19.84
C THR A 212 13.82 15.74 19.98
N ARG A 213 12.91 16.22 19.14
CA ARG A 213 11.47 15.94 19.23
C ARG A 213 10.88 15.67 17.87
N ILE A 214 9.80 14.88 17.87
CA ILE A 214 9.01 14.57 16.69
C ILE A 214 7.56 14.92 17.00
N VAL A 215 6.90 15.57 16.05
CA VAL A 215 5.44 15.78 16.06
C VAL A 215 4.82 15.01 14.91
N PHE A 216 3.61 14.49 15.10
CA PHE A 216 2.88 13.75 14.07
C PHE A 216 1.38 13.74 14.36
N ALA A 217 0.59 13.45 13.33
CA ALA A 217 -0.84 13.21 13.44
C ALA A 217 -1.09 11.72 13.68
N SER A 218 -1.96 11.37 14.61
CA SER A 218 -2.37 9.99 14.88
C SER A 218 -3.88 9.88 14.86
N THR A 219 -4.41 8.78 14.32
CA THR A 219 -5.84 8.46 14.45
C THR A 219 -6.18 7.96 15.86
N GLY A 220 -5.17 7.68 16.69
CA GLY A 220 -5.31 6.93 17.93
C GLY A 220 -5.48 5.43 17.66
N GLY A 221 -4.84 4.61 18.48
CA GLY A 221 -5.11 3.18 18.53
C GLY A 221 -6.41 2.92 19.30
N GLU A 222 -7.12 1.85 18.97
CA GLU A 222 -8.03 1.26 19.96
C GLU A 222 -7.18 0.91 21.17
N GLY A 223 -7.37 1.63 22.28
CA GLY A 223 -6.70 1.36 23.53
C GLY A 223 -7.04 -0.06 24.00
N GLY A 224 -6.24 -1.03 23.58
CA GLY A 224 -6.25 -2.35 24.16
C GLY A 224 -5.52 -2.26 25.49
N ASP A 225 -6.26 -2.04 26.57
CA ASP A 225 -5.78 -2.30 27.92
C ASP A 225 -5.12 -3.69 27.94
N GLN A 226 -3.81 -3.73 28.21
CA GLN A 226 -3.07 -4.94 28.59
C GLN A 226 -2.28 -4.66 29.86
#